data_AF-A0A7V8J145-F1
#
_entry.id   AF-A0A7V8J145-F1
#
_cell.length_a   1.000
_cell.length_b   1.000
_cell.length_c   1.000
_cell.angle_alpha   90.00
_cell.angle_beta   90.00
_cell.angle_gamma   90.00
#
_symmetry.space_group_name_H-M   'P 1'
#
loop_
_entity.id
_entity.type
_entity.pdbx_description
1 polymer ?
#
loop_
_entity_poly.entity_id
_entity_poly.type
_entity_poly.pdbx_seq_one_letter_code
_entity_poly.pdbx_strand_id
1 'polypeptide(L)'
;MAASAGDPTADGFKLLEHICSRFHLVTKQLRNRHDDRESLIVRDEYDVQDLLHALLKIHFDDIRPEEWTPSYAGASSRVDFLLKEEQIIVEVKKTRESLKARHIGEQLIVDIARYRAHPDCKKLICFVYDPEGWVNNPWGLESDLNRKDNDFEVRVLIVPKGH
;
A
#
# COMPACT_ATOMS: atom_id res chain seq x y z
N MET A 1 10.71 -3.19 -37.61
CA MET A 1 9.90 -2.51 -36.58
C MET A 1 9.92 -3.38 -35.34
N ALA A 2 10.79 -3.06 -34.38
CA ALA A 2 10.82 -3.74 -33.10
C ALA A 2 9.68 -3.18 -32.24
N ALA A 3 8.87 -4.06 -31.66
CA ALA A 3 7.91 -3.69 -30.63
C ALA A 3 8.66 -2.98 -29.51
N SER A 4 8.21 -1.79 -29.12
CA SER A 4 8.68 -1.14 -27.91
C SER A 4 8.29 -2.03 -26.74
N ALA A 5 9.27 -2.69 -26.13
CA ALA A 5 9.09 -3.29 -24.81
C ALA A 5 8.57 -2.18 -23.90
N GLY A 6 7.37 -2.37 -23.34
CA GLY A 6 6.82 -1.43 -22.36
C GLY A 6 7.83 -1.24 -21.23
N ASP A 7 7.90 -0.03 -20.70
CA ASP A 7 8.74 0.30 -19.55
C ASP A 7 8.49 -0.73 -18.42
N PRO A 8 9.48 -1.53 -18.01
CA PRO A 8 9.32 -2.53 -16.95
C PRO A 8 8.79 -1.93 -15.65
N THR A 9 9.07 -0.63 -15.41
CA THR A 9 8.56 0.10 -14.24
C THR A 9 7.08 0.45 -14.32
N ALA A 10 6.48 0.45 -15.51
CA ALA A 10 5.03 0.57 -15.70
C ALA A 10 4.28 -0.72 -15.33
N ASP A 11 4.99 -1.86 -15.27
CA ASP A 11 4.45 -3.15 -14.86
C ASP A 11 4.39 -3.27 -13.33
N GLY A 12 5.46 -2.91 -12.62
CA GLY A 12 5.54 -3.02 -11.16
C GLY A 12 4.43 -2.29 -10.39
N PHE A 13 4.07 -1.07 -10.80
CA PHE A 13 3.02 -0.30 -10.13
C PHE A 13 1.62 -0.91 -10.33
N LYS A 14 1.32 -1.38 -11.56
CA LYS A 14 0.05 -2.06 -11.86
C LYS A 14 -0.03 -3.42 -11.19
N LEU A 15 1.09 -4.14 -11.12
CA LEU A 15 1.19 -5.39 -10.42
C LEU A 15 0.93 -5.21 -8.92
N LEU A 16 1.47 -4.14 -8.32
CA LEU A 16 1.20 -3.80 -6.94
C LEU A 16 -0.28 -3.45 -6.71
N GLU A 17 -0.90 -2.63 -7.60
CA GLU A 17 -2.35 -2.39 -7.58
C GLU A 17 -3.14 -3.71 -7.62
N HIS A 18 -2.70 -4.65 -8.47
CA HIS A 18 -3.32 -5.97 -8.57
C HIS A 18 -3.19 -6.76 -7.26
N ILE A 19 -1.99 -6.87 -6.68
CA ILE A 19 -1.73 -7.54 -5.40
C ILE A 19 -2.65 -6.97 -4.31
N CYS A 20 -2.66 -5.64 -4.14
CA CYS A 20 -3.51 -4.95 -3.17
C CYS A 20 -5.01 -5.23 -3.41
N SER A 21 -5.47 -5.19 -4.66
CA SER A 21 -6.89 -5.47 -5.00
C SER A 21 -7.33 -6.90 -4.66
N ARG A 22 -6.40 -7.86 -4.65
CA ARG A 22 -6.65 -9.28 -4.36
C ARG A 22 -6.39 -9.64 -2.90
N PHE A 23 -5.80 -8.73 -2.12
CA PHE A 23 -5.39 -8.97 -0.74
C PHE A 23 -6.51 -9.55 0.13
N HIS A 24 -7.72 -8.97 0.09
CA HIS A 24 -8.85 -9.46 0.89
C HIS A 24 -9.27 -10.90 0.53
N LEU A 25 -9.08 -11.32 -0.72
CA LEU A 25 -9.40 -12.70 -1.11
C LEU A 25 -8.38 -13.68 -0.56
N VAL A 26 -7.11 -13.30 -0.52
CA VAL A 26 -6.04 -14.07 0.13
C VAL A 26 -6.31 -14.18 1.63
N THR A 27 -6.65 -13.07 2.30
CA THR A 27 -6.96 -13.11 3.75
C THR A 27 -8.17 -14.00 4.05
N LYS A 28 -9.22 -13.99 3.22
CA LYS A 28 -10.35 -14.91 3.36
C LYS A 28 -9.93 -16.36 3.13
N GLN A 29 -9.10 -16.64 2.13
CA GLN A 29 -8.62 -17.99 1.86
C GLN A 29 -7.78 -18.53 3.03
N LEU A 30 -6.94 -17.70 3.65
CA LEU A 30 -6.16 -18.10 4.83
C LEU A 30 -7.04 -18.47 6.03
N ARG A 31 -8.30 -18.01 6.11
CA ARG A 31 -9.24 -18.43 7.16
C ARG A 31 -9.82 -19.83 6.92
N ASN A 32 -9.77 -20.34 5.68
CA ASN A 32 -10.24 -21.68 5.34
C ASN A 32 -9.07 -22.67 5.35
N ARG A 33 -8.84 -23.28 6.51
CA ARG A 33 -7.71 -24.19 6.75
C ARG A 33 -8.18 -25.64 6.80
N HIS A 34 -7.26 -26.55 6.46
CA HIS A 34 -7.46 -27.98 6.68
C HIS A 34 -7.48 -28.25 8.19
N ASP A 35 -8.56 -28.88 8.67
CA ASP A 35 -8.87 -29.10 10.09
C ASP A 35 -8.78 -27.80 10.93
N ASP A 36 -8.44 -27.93 12.21
CA ASP A 36 -8.33 -26.83 13.19
C ASP A 36 -6.93 -26.20 13.23
N ARG A 37 -6.24 -26.12 12.08
CA ARG A 37 -4.88 -25.54 12.04
C ARG A 37 -4.92 -24.03 12.26
N GLU A 38 -3.97 -23.55 13.06
CA GLU A 38 -3.74 -22.12 13.25
C GLU A 38 -3.42 -21.40 11.93
N SER A 39 -3.89 -20.16 11.83
CA SER A 39 -3.68 -19.32 10.65
C SER A 39 -3.22 -17.92 11.00
N LEU A 40 -2.67 -17.23 10.00
CA LEU A 40 -2.40 -15.80 10.08
C LEU A 40 -3.74 -15.06 10.11
N ILE A 41 -4.07 -14.48 11.26
CA ILE A 41 -5.28 -13.66 11.43
C ILE A 41 -4.87 -12.21 11.29
N VAL A 42 -5.39 -11.52 10.27
CA VAL A 42 -5.14 -10.09 10.07
C VAL A 42 -5.98 -9.26 11.04
N ARG A 43 -5.38 -8.86 12.17
CA ARG A 43 -6.03 -8.10 13.24
C ARG A 43 -5.70 -6.62 13.17
N ASP A 44 -4.43 -6.30 12.91
CA ASP A 44 -3.94 -4.92 12.85
C ASP A 44 -3.11 -4.64 11.60
N GLU A 45 -2.47 -3.48 11.56
CA GLU A 45 -1.67 -3.00 10.44
C GLU A 45 -0.39 -3.83 10.22
N TYR A 46 0.21 -4.34 11.28
CA TYR A 46 1.41 -5.17 11.18
C TYR A 46 1.08 -6.53 10.57
N ASP A 47 -0.07 -7.12 10.90
CA ASP A 47 -0.50 -8.36 10.22
C ASP A 47 -0.79 -8.13 8.72
N VAL A 48 -1.24 -6.92 8.35
CA VAL A 48 -1.40 -6.55 6.94
C VAL A 48 -0.04 -6.46 6.27
N GLN A 49 0.92 -5.81 6.91
CA GLN A 49 2.29 -5.68 6.43
C GLN A 49 2.96 -7.05 6.25
N ASP A 50 2.84 -7.96 7.21
CA ASP A 50 3.43 -9.31 7.15
C ASP A 50 2.91 -10.09 5.94
N LEU A 51 1.59 -10.12 5.75
CA LEU A 51 1.01 -10.82 4.60
C LEU A 51 1.35 -10.12 3.28
N LEU A 52 1.31 -8.79 3.24
CA LEU A 52 1.62 -8.04 2.03
C LEU A 52 3.07 -8.28 1.62
N HIS A 53 4.01 -8.20 2.57
CA HIS A 53 5.42 -8.48 2.32
C HIS A 53 5.65 -9.87 1.73
N ALA A 54 4.96 -10.89 2.25
CA ALA A 54 5.02 -12.24 1.68
C ALA A 54 4.54 -12.30 0.22
N LEU A 55 3.50 -11.53 -0.13
CA LEU A 55 3.01 -11.44 -1.51
C LEU A 55 3.96 -10.64 -2.42
N LEU A 56 4.58 -9.58 -1.91
CA LEU A 56 5.55 -8.76 -2.65
C LEU A 56 6.78 -9.59 -3.06
N LYS A 57 7.26 -10.49 -2.20
CA LYS A 57 8.41 -11.37 -2.46
C LYS A 57 8.23 -12.31 -3.66
N ILE A 58 7.03 -12.44 -4.20
CA ILE A 58 6.78 -13.21 -5.42
C ILE A 58 7.34 -12.48 -6.65
N HIS A 59 7.41 -11.15 -6.61
CA HIS A 59 7.59 -10.31 -7.79
C HIS A 59 8.72 -9.27 -7.68
N PHE A 60 9.15 -8.93 -6.47
CA PHE A 60 10.13 -7.88 -6.22
C PHE A 60 11.33 -8.43 -5.44
N ASP A 61 12.54 -8.10 -5.89
CA ASP A 61 13.80 -8.64 -5.35
C ASP A 61 14.38 -7.77 -4.21
N ASP A 62 14.46 -6.44 -4.38
CA ASP A 62 14.95 -5.48 -3.35
C ASP A 62 13.78 -4.77 -2.64
N ILE A 63 13.18 -5.48 -1.66
CA ILE A 63 12.16 -4.95 -0.75
C ILE A 63 12.83 -4.56 0.57
N ARG A 64 12.80 -3.26 0.91
CA ARG A 64 13.36 -2.74 2.16
C ARG A 64 12.26 -2.40 3.15
N PRO A 65 12.00 -3.25 4.16
CA PRO A 65 11.06 -2.93 5.22
C PRO A 65 11.66 -1.90 6.18
N GLU A 66 10.82 -1.02 6.73
CA GLU A 66 11.21 -0.05 7.77
C GLU A 66 12.36 0.92 7.39
N GLU A 67 12.52 1.23 6.11
CA GLU A 67 13.57 2.15 5.65
C GLU A 67 13.31 3.57 6.18
N TRP A 68 14.36 4.21 6.72
CA TRP A 68 14.26 5.57 7.25
C TRP A 68 14.18 6.61 6.13
N THR A 69 13.24 7.54 6.24
CA THR A 69 13.16 8.69 5.33
C THR A 69 14.14 9.78 5.74
N PRO A 70 14.60 10.61 4.78
CA PRO A 70 15.18 11.90 5.11
C PRO A 70 14.25 12.71 6.03
N SER A 71 14.84 13.62 6.81
CA SER A 71 14.06 14.53 7.66
C SER A 71 13.20 15.43 6.79
N TYR A 72 11.89 15.44 7.04
CA TYR A 72 10.92 16.32 6.41
C TYR A 72 10.21 17.13 7.49
N ALA A 73 10.23 18.46 7.35
CA ALA A 73 9.69 19.39 8.34
C ALA A 73 10.20 19.12 9.79
N GLY A 74 11.45 18.66 9.93
CA GLY A 74 12.06 18.36 11.23
C GLY A 74 11.73 16.98 11.81
N ALA A 75 10.96 16.15 11.10
CA ALA A 75 10.63 14.79 11.51
C ALA A 75 11.20 13.76 10.51
N SER A 76 11.78 12.68 11.04
CA SER A 76 12.07 11.47 10.26
C SER A 76 10.99 10.43 10.56
N SER A 77 10.57 9.66 9.56
CA SER A 77 9.73 8.48 9.76
C SER A 77 10.35 7.27 9.06
N ARG A 78 9.77 6.12 9.32
CA ARG A 78 10.03 4.90 8.56
C ARG A 78 8.88 4.70 7.58
N VAL A 79 9.21 4.25 6.38
CA VAL A 79 8.21 3.73 5.44
C VAL A 79 7.96 2.26 5.77
N ASP A 80 6.78 1.75 5.44
CA ASP A 80 6.51 0.31 5.64
C ASP A 80 7.35 -0.53 4.67
N PHE A 81 7.31 -0.20 3.38
CA PHE A 81 8.17 -0.83 2.37
C PHE A 81 8.68 0.17 1.33
N LEU A 82 9.96 0.05 0.99
CA LEU A 82 10.54 0.63 -0.21
C LEU A 82 10.89 -0.50 -1.19
N LEU A 83 10.24 -0.50 -2.36
CA LEU A 83 10.62 -1.32 -3.52
C LEU A 83 11.68 -0.54 -4.29
N LYS A 84 12.95 -0.85 -4.01
CA LYS A 84 14.07 0.04 -4.32
C LYS A 84 14.31 0.21 -5.81
N GLU A 85 14.26 -0.88 -6.57
CA GLU A 85 14.51 -0.87 -8.00
C GLU A 85 13.37 -0.16 -8.77
N GLU A 86 12.14 -0.33 -8.29
CA GLU A 86 10.94 0.24 -8.88
C GLU A 86 10.71 1.70 -8.46
N GLN A 87 11.44 2.17 -7.43
CA GLN A 87 11.27 3.48 -6.80
C GLN A 87 9.84 3.71 -6.30
N ILE A 88 9.25 2.66 -5.73
CA ILE A 88 7.89 2.65 -5.18
C ILE A 88 7.96 2.56 -3.66
N ILE A 89 7.36 3.51 -2.96
CA ILE A 89 7.03 3.36 -1.53
C ILE A 89 5.64 2.75 -1.40
N VAL A 90 5.49 1.81 -0.48
CA VAL A 90 4.19 1.26 -0.06
C VAL A 90 3.95 1.68 1.38
N GLU A 91 2.88 2.42 1.62
CA GLU A 91 2.36 2.78 2.93
C GLU A 91 1.10 1.95 3.19
N VAL A 92 1.05 1.26 4.32
CA VAL A 92 -0.04 0.39 4.71
C VAL A 92 -0.85 1.06 5.81
N LYS A 93 -2.18 0.94 5.74
CA LYS A 93 -3.08 1.26 6.84
C LYS A 93 -4.07 0.12 7.04
N LYS A 94 -4.44 -0.16 8.28
CA LYS A 94 -5.64 -0.94 8.58
C LYS A 94 -6.65 -0.09 9.33
N THR A 95 -7.87 -0.01 8.81
CA THR A 95 -8.95 0.68 9.51
C THR A 95 -9.34 -0.06 10.80
N ARG A 96 -9.89 0.72 11.72
CA ARG A 96 -10.47 0.26 12.99
C ARG A 96 -11.40 1.34 13.50
N GLU A 97 -12.09 1.07 14.61
CA GLU A 97 -13.04 2.00 15.20
C GLU A 97 -12.46 3.41 15.44
N SER A 98 -11.19 3.52 15.84
CA SER A 98 -10.51 4.81 16.04
C SER A 98 -9.89 5.42 14.77
N LEU A 99 -9.74 4.65 13.69
CA LEU A 99 -9.04 5.05 12.46
C LEU A 99 -9.97 4.83 11.25
N LYS A 100 -10.84 5.82 11.01
CA LYS A 100 -11.84 5.85 9.93
C LYS A 100 -11.43 6.82 8.82
N ALA A 101 -12.29 6.98 7.81
CA ALA A 101 -12.06 7.81 6.62
C ALA A 101 -11.34 9.15 6.88
N ARG A 102 -11.83 9.94 7.84
CA ARG A 102 -11.23 11.25 8.18
C ARG A 102 -9.78 11.12 8.63
N HIS A 103 -9.53 10.28 9.64
CA HIS A 103 -8.20 10.10 10.22
C HIS A 103 -7.24 9.43 9.23
N ILE A 104 -7.73 8.50 8.41
CA ILE A 104 -6.96 7.93 7.29
C ILE A 104 -6.53 9.03 6.33
N GLY A 105 -7.47 9.88 5.87
CA GLY A 105 -7.14 10.97 4.96
C GLY A 105 -6.12 11.95 5.55
N GLU A 106 -6.30 12.36 6.82
CA GLU A 106 -5.37 13.24 7.52
C GLU A 106 -3.95 12.65 7.61
N GLN A 107 -3.81 11.36 7.92
CA GLN A 107 -2.52 10.67 7.96
C GLN A 107 -1.90 10.56 6.57
N LEU A 108 -2.67 10.07 5.58
CA LEU A 108 -2.16 9.88 4.23
C LEU A 108 -1.70 11.18 3.58
N ILE A 109 -2.34 12.33 3.85
CA ILE A 109 -1.87 13.63 3.36
C ILE A 109 -0.46 13.94 3.88
N VAL A 110 -0.19 13.64 5.16
CA VAL A 110 1.12 13.86 5.77
C VAL A 110 2.15 12.90 5.15
N ASP A 111 1.79 11.63 5.00
CA ASP A 111 2.67 10.60 4.43
C ASP A 111 3.01 10.89 2.96
N ILE A 112 2.02 11.28 2.15
CA ILE A 112 2.21 11.73 0.75
C ILE A 112 3.21 12.88 0.67
N ALA A 113 3.02 13.92 1.51
CA ALA A 113 3.91 15.08 1.50
C ALA A 113 5.34 14.71 1.94
N ARG A 114 5.47 13.85 2.95
CA ARG A 114 6.76 13.38 3.46
C ARG A 114 7.51 12.54 2.43
N TYR A 115 6.84 11.56 1.83
CA TYR A 115 7.48 10.59 0.94
C TYR A 115 7.80 11.15 -0.43
N ARG A 116 7.10 12.21 -0.88
CA ARG A 116 7.48 12.96 -2.08
C ARG A 116 8.91 13.54 -2.00
N ALA A 117 9.44 13.80 -0.79
CA ALA A 117 10.79 14.28 -0.59
C ALA A 117 11.85 13.15 -0.55
N HIS A 118 11.44 11.88 -0.62
CA HIS A 118 12.36 10.75 -0.57
C HIS A 118 13.05 10.57 -1.94
N PRO A 119 14.40 10.50 -2.00
CA PRO A 119 15.14 10.49 -3.27
C PRO A 119 14.83 9.27 -4.15
N ASP A 120 14.42 8.18 -3.54
CA ASP A 120 14.05 6.93 -4.22
C ASP A 120 12.54 6.71 -4.34
N CYS A 121 11.73 7.76 -4.21
CA CYS A 121 10.28 7.65 -4.32
C CYS A 121 9.76 8.44 -5.53
N LYS A 122 9.48 7.72 -6.62
CA LYS A 122 8.76 8.27 -7.78
C LYS A 122 7.28 7.90 -7.76
N LYS A 123 6.93 6.83 -7.05
CA LYS A 123 5.54 6.40 -6.92
C LYS A 123 5.25 5.99 -5.48
N LEU A 124 4.03 6.26 -5.03
CA LEU A 124 3.55 5.90 -3.70
C LEU A 124 2.24 5.12 -3.84
N ILE A 125 2.18 3.93 -3.26
CA ILE A 125 0.93 3.22 -3.01
C ILE A 125 0.56 3.36 -1.54
N CYS A 126 -0.60 3.96 -1.27
CA CYS A 126 -1.22 3.92 0.06
C CYS A 126 -2.27 2.82 0.06
N PHE A 127 -1.95 1.67 0.64
CA PHE A 127 -2.85 0.52 0.75
C PHE A 127 -3.60 0.56 2.08
N VAL A 128 -4.90 0.85 2.03
CA VAL A 128 -5.79 0.86 3.19
C VAL A 128 -6.63 -0.42 3.19
N TYR A 129 -6.37 -1.32 4.14
CA TYR A 129 -7.18 -2.50 4.36
C TYR A 129 -8.35 -2.18 5.29
N ASP A 130 -9.57 -2.20 4.74
CA ASP A 130 -10.82 -1.86 5.42
C ASP A 130 -11.84 -3.02 5.41
N PRO A 131 -11.52 -4.19 6.00
CA PRO A 131 -12.38 -5.37 5.93
C PRO A 131 -13.72 -5.21 6.68
N GLU A 132 -13.86 -4.19 7.51
CA GLU A 132 -15.07 -3.89 8.27
C GLU A 132 -15.89 -2.73 7.68
N GLY A 133 -15.43 -2.06 6.61
CA GLY A 133 -16.16 -0.97 5.96
C GLY A 133 -16.25 0.33 6.78
N TRP A 134 -15.20 0.69 7.52
CA TRP A 134 -15.12 1.95 8.27
C TRP A 134 -15.02 3.20 7.37
N VAL A 135 -14.67 3.03 6.10
CA VAL A 135 -14.67 4.08 5.09
C VAL A 135 -15.92 3.95 4.22
N ASN A 136 -16.95 4.73 4.53
CA ASN A 136 -18.25 4.66 3.84
C ASN A 136 -18.18 4.95 2.33
N ASN A 137 -17.34 5.90 1.90
CA ASN A 137 -17.16 6.24 0.48
C ASN A 137 -15.68 6.09 0.09
N PRO A 138 -15.20 4.86 -0.13
CA PRO A 138 -13.79 4.62 -0.43
C PRO A 138 -13.38 5.27 -1.74
N TRP A 139 -14.23 5.23 -2.77
CA TRP A 139 -13.94 5.86 -4.07
C TRP A 139 -13.74 7.36 -3.98
N GLY A 140 -14.53 8.05 -3.15
CA GLY A 140 -14.37 9.49 -2.91
C GLY A 140 -13.00 9.80 -2.31
N LEU A 141 -12.64 9.10 -1.23
CA LEU A 141 -11.35 9.31 -0.56
C LEU A 141 -10.16 8.96 -1.46
N GLU A 142 -10.25 7.86 -2.22
CA GLU A 142 -9.26 7.51 -3.24
C GLU A 142 -9.12 8.64 -4.28
N SER A 143 -10.23 9.13 -4.84
CA SER A 143 -10.22 10.19 -5.86
C SER A 143 -9.64 11.50 -5.33
N ASP A 144 -9.94 11.85 -4.08
CA ASP A 144 -9.47 13.09 -3.46
C ASP A 144 -7.96 13.08 -3.23
N LEU A 145 -7.36 11.91 -2.97
CA LEU A 145 -5.93 11.76 -2.64
C LEU A 145 -5.05 11.29 -3.81
N ASN A 146 -5.62 10.58 -4.80
CA ASN A 146 -4.90 10.14 -5.98
C ASN A 146 -4.36 11.34 -6.76
N ARG A 147 -3.08 11.27 -7.16
CA ARG A 147 -2.40 12.33 -7.91
C ARG A 147 -1.43 11.73 -8.91
N LYS A 148 -1.26 12.41 -10.03
CA LYS A 148 -0.24 12.06 -11.03
C LYS A 148 0.39 13.33 -11.54
N ASP A 149 1.57 13.62 -11.02
CA ASP A 149 2.44 14.70 -11.47
C ASP A 149 3.55 14.11 -12.37
N ASN A 150 4.37 14.96 -12.99
CA ASN A 150 5.45 14.50 -13.89
C ASN A 150 6.49 13.61 -13.19
N ASP A 151 6.79 13.91 -11.93
CA ASP A 151 7.89 13.28 -11.18
C ASP A 151 7.41 12.39 -10.02
N PHE A 152 6.09 12.39 -9.75
CA PHE A 152 5.52 11.69 -8.60
C PHE A 152 4.07 11.23 -8.86
N GLU A 153 3.80 9.94 -8.68
CA GLU A 153 2.47 9.33 -8.83
C GLU A 153 2.00 8.70 -7.52
N VAL A 154 0.81 9.08 -7.04
CA VAL A 154 0.18 8.55 -5.83
C VAL A 154 -1.04 7.75 -6.20
N ARG A 155 -1.09 6.51 -5.68
CA ARG A 155 -2.28 5.67 -5.71
C ARG A 155 -2.71 5.25 -4.31
N VAL A 156 -3.88 5.70 -3.89
CA VAL A 156 -4.60 5.21 -2.73
C VAL A 156 -5.54 4.08 -3.16
N LEU A 157 -5.49 2.96 -2.45
CA LEU A 157 -6.34 1.80 -2.66
C LEU A 157 -6.99 1.40 -1.34
N ILE A 158 -8.31 1.47 -1.28
CA ILE A 158 -9.10 1.06 -0.12
C ILE A 158 -9.81 -0.25 -0.47
N VAL A 159 -9.47 -1.31 0.26
CA VAL A 159 -9.86 -2.69 -0.08
C VAL A 159 -10.31 -3.44 1.20
N PRO A 160 -11.36 -4.27 1.14
CA PRO A 160 -12.24 -4.53 -0.01
C PRO A 160 -13.22 -3.38 -0.27
N LYS A 161 -13.88 -3.44 -1.43
CA LYS A 161 -14.95 -2.52 -1.83
C LYS A 161 -16.30 -3.23 -1.77
N GLY A 162 -17.38 -2.46 -1.63
CA GLY A 162 -18.75 -2.97 -1.70
C GLY A 162 -19.34 -3.43 -0.36
N HIS A 163 -18.95 -2.76 0.73
CA HIS A 163 -19.66 -2.80 2.01
C HIS A 163 -21.01 -2.09 1.95
#